data_AF-A0A3L7PNJ7-F1
#
_entry.id   AF-A0A3L7PNJ7-F1
#
_cell.length_a   1.000
_cell.length_b   1.000
_cell.length_c   1.000
_cell.angle_alpha   90.00
_cell.angle_beta   90.00
_cell.angle_gamma   90.00
#
_symmetry.space_group_name_H-M   'P 1'
#
loop_
_entity.id
_entity.type
_entity.pdbx_description
1 polymer ?
#
loop_
_entity_poly.entity_id
_entity_poly.type
_entity_poly.pdbx_seq_one_letter_code
_entity_poly.pdbx_strand_id
1 'polypeptide(L)'
;MARPLNLNQLTLRDKIREAAQRSHELSEHLEQAFVPKVHDLRKVTRLPEPNSEAPPVADVTVRHQAAAVLEADQYTDGLNDDAEALFEAIAVEVDRLANQGQPKGVLSRTG
;
A
#
# COMPACT_ATOMS: atom_id res chain seq x y z
N MET A 1 -2.31 -10.75 9.52
CA MET A 1 -3.03 -11.05 8.25
C MET A 1 -4.17 -10.07 8.13
N ALA A 2 -4.13 -9.19 7.13
CA ALA A 2 -5.22 -8.26 6.84
C ALA A 2 -6.49 -9.06 6.48
N ARG A 3 -7.65 -8.60 6.95
CA ARG A 3 -8.94 -9.25 6.69
C ARG A 3 -9.29 -9.02 5.22
N PRO A 4 -9.62 -10.07 4.44
CA PRO A 4 -9.96 -9.90 3.03
C PRO A 4 -11.17 -8.97 2.88
N LEU A 5 -11.01 -7.94 2.05
CA LEU A 5 -12.05 -6.95 1.77
C LEU A 5 -13.10 -7.55 0.84
N ASN A 6 -14.35 -7.62 1.29
CA ASN A 6 -15.47 -7.99 0.44
C ASN A 6 -16.12 -6.74 -0.16
N LEU A 7 -15.54 -6.23 -1.24
CA LEU A 7 -15.91 -4.95 -1.85
C LEU A 7 -17.38 -4.87 -2.30
N ASN A 8 -17.98 -6.00 -2.65
CA ASN A 8 -19.37 -6.07 -3.09
C ASN A 8 -20.39 -5.81 -1.96
N GLN A 9 -19.95 -5.88 -0.70
CA GLN A 9 -20.79 -5.65 0.48
C GLN A 9 -20.67 -4.22 1.02
N LEU A 10 -19.74 -3.43 0.49
CA LEU A 10 -19.49 -2.06 0.93
C LEU A 10 -20.25 -1.06 0.06
N THR A 11 -20.82 -0.03 0.68
CA THR A 11 -21.33 1.13 -0.07
C THR A 11 -20.17 1.95 -0.64
N LEU A 12 -20.41 2.81 -1.63
CA LEU A 12 -19.38 3.73 -2.15
C LEU A 12 -18.73 4.57 -1.04
N ARG A 13 -19.54 5.04 -0.08
CA ARG A 13 -19.04 5.79 1.09
C ARG A 13 -18.10 4.95 1.94
N ASP A 14 -18.46 3.68 2.18
CA ASP A 14 -17.62 2.77 2.97
C ASP A 14 -16.32 2.47 2.22
N LYS A 15 -16.38 2.23 0.91
CA LYS A 15 -15.18 2.04 0.08
C LYS A 15 -14.23 3.24 0.17
N ILE A 16 -14.74 4.46 0.05
CA ILE A 16 -13.93 5.69 0.18
C ILE A 16 -13.29 5.80 1.57
N ARG A 17 -14.06 5.48 2.62
CA ARG A 17 -13.55 5.50 4.00
C ARG A 17 -12.43 4.46 4.20
N GLU A 18 -12.64 3.23 3.76
CA GLU A 18 -11.64 2.17 3.85
C GLU A 18 -10.40 2.51 3.01
N ALA A 19 -10.57 3.11 1.83
CA ALA A 19 -9.46 3.53 0.97
C ALA A 19 -8.59 4.59 1.66
N ALA A 20 -9.23 5.59 2.29
CA ALA A 20 -8.52 6.61 3.07
C ALA A 20 -7.78 5.99 4.25
N GLN A 21 -8.40 5.04 4.95
CA GLN A 21 -7.78 4.34 6.07
C GLN A 21 -6.56 3.51 5.61
N ARG A 22 -6.69 2.71 4.54
CA ARG A 22 -5.58 1.92 3.98
C ARG A 22 -4.44 2.80 3.48
N SER A 23 -4.76 3.92 2.83
CA SER A 23 -3.74 4.88 2.38
C SER A 23 -2.95 5.48 3.54
N HIS A 24 -3.63 5.80 4.63
CA HIS A 24 -2.98 6.31 5.84
C HIS A 24 -2.11 5.23 6.49
N GLU A 25 -2.65 4.03 6.68
CA GLU A 25 -1.94 2.88 7.25
C GLU A 25 -0.69 2.50 6.43
N LEU A 26 -0.80 2.54 5.10
CA LEU A 26 0.32 2.32 4.19
C LEU A 26 1.41 3.38 4.38
N SER A 27 1.02 4.65 4.45
CA SER A 27 1.95 5.76 4.66
C SER A 27 2.67 5.64 6.01
N GLU A 28 1.92 5.38 7.09
CA GLU A 28 2.49 5.19 8.43
C GLU A 28 3.45 4.00 8.47
N HIS A 29 3.09 2.86 7.89
CA HIS A 29 3.95 1.68 7.89
C HIS A 29 5.22 1.88 7.07
N LEU A 30 5.14 2.57 5.93
CA LEU A 30 6.31 2.94 5.14
C LEU A 30 7.29 3.79 5.98
N GLU A 31 6.79 4.81 6.65
CA GLU A 31 7.60 5.76 7.44
C GLU A 31 8.15 5.15 8.72
N GLN A 32 7.32 4.42 9.47
CA GLN A 32 7.64 4.00 10.84
C GLN A 32 8.24 2.60 10.93
N ALA A 33 8.07 1.76 9.91
CA ALA A 33 8.53 0.38 9.94
C ALA A 33 9.40 0.01 8.74
N PHE A 34 8.91 0.14 7.51
CA PHE A 34 9.62 -0.35 6.33
C PHE A 34 10.94 0.42 6.08
N VAL A 35 10.87 1.75 5.94
CA VAL A 35 12.06 2.58 5.67
C VAL A 35 13.13 2.46 6.78
N PRO A 36 12.79 2.51 8.08
CA PRO A 36 13.75 2.26 9.16
C PRO A 36 14.46 0.92 9.06
N LYS A 37 13.71 -0.18 8.79
CA LYS A 37 14.30 -1.52 8.65
C LYS A 37 15.25 -1.62 7.46
N VAL A 38 14.90 -1.01 6.32
CA VAL A 38 15.80 -0.92 5.15
C VAL A 38 17.07 -0.15 5.51
N HIS A 39 16.94 0.95 6.25
CA HIS A 39 18.09 1.73 6.69
C HIS A 39 19.00 0.94 7.65
N ASP A 40 18.44 0.16 8.56
CA ASP A 40 19.22 -0.67 9.48
C ASP A 40 19.93 -1.82 8.75
N LEU A 41 19.27 -2.49 7.80
CA LEU A 41 19.91 -3.45 6.92
C LEU A 41 21.08 -2.80 6.15
N ARG A 42 20.89 -1.57 5.64
CA ARG A 42 21.94 -0.82 4.96
C ARG A 42 23.13 -0.51 5.88
N LYS A 43 22.91 -0.23 7.16
CA LYS A 43 24.01 0.01 8.12
C LYS A 43 24.86 -1.23 8.31
N VAL A 44 24.23 -2.40 8.52
CA VAL A 44 24.94 -3.64 8.84
C VAL A 44 25.64 -4.28 7.63
N THR A 45 25.27 -3.87 6.42
CA THR A 45 25.89 -4.34 5.17
C THR A 45 26.98 -3.40 4.65
N ARG A 46 27.19 -2.23 5.28
CA ARG A 46 28.32 -1.35 4.93
C ARG A 46 29.63 -2.01 5.35
N LEU A 47 30.62 -1.92 4.46
CA LEU A 47 31.99 -2.29 4.76
C LEU A 47 32.50 -1.48 5.96
N PRO A 48 33.16 -2.10 6.95
CA PRO A 48 33.83 -1.36 8.00
C PRO A 48 34.84 -0.37 7.40
N GLU A 49 34.92 0.83 7.96
CA GLU A 49 35.98 1.78 7.61
C GLU A 49 37.35 1.11 7.86
N PRO A 50 38.37 1.36 7.01
CA PRO A 50 39.66 0.66 7.07
C PRO A 50 40.41 0.79 8.41
N ASN A 51 40.04 1.75 9.26
CA ASN A 51 40.61 1.99 10.60
C ASN A 51 39.58 1.78 11.73
N SER A 52 38.45 1.13 11.46
CA SER A 52 37.42 0.88 12.47
C SER A 52 37.82 -0.26 13.39
N GLU A 53 37.81 -0.02 14.71
CA GLU A 53 37.92 -1.08 15.73
C GLU A 53 36.60 -1.87 15.91
N ALA A 54 35.56 -1.54 15.13
CA ALA A 54 34.27 -2.23 15.23
C ALA A 54 34.41 -3.71 14.85
N PRO A 55 33.87 -4.63 15.65
CA PRO A 55 33.90 -6.05 15.33
C PRO A 55 33.15 -6.32 14.03
N PRO A 56 33.58 -7.32 13.23
CA PRO A 56 32.90 -7.70 12.01
C PRO A 56 31.45 -8.12 12.31
N VAL A 57 30.52 -7.64 11.48
CA VAL A 57 29.11 -8.00 11.58
C VAL A 57 28.95 -9.48 11.25
N ALA A 58 28.30 -10.24 12.13
CA ALA A 58 28.02 -11.65 11.89
C ALA A 58 26.94 -11.83 10.81
N ASP A 59 27.08 -12.85 9.97
CA ASP A 59 26.11 -13.20 8.91
C ASP A 59 24.68 -13.39 9.45
N VAL A 60 24.55 -13.87 10.69
CA VAL A 60 23.24 -14.04 11.34
C VAL A 60 22.54 -12.70 11.53
N THR A 61 23.28 -11.64 11.83
CA THR A 61 22.75 -10.27 11.99
C THR A 61 22.23 -9.75 10.66
N VAL A 62 23.00 -9.93 9.57
CA VAL A 62 22.58 -9.52 8.22
C VAL A 62 21.31 -10.26 7.80
N ARG A 63 21.27 -11.59 8.00
CA ARG A 63 20.09 -12.41 7.67
C ARG A 63 18.86 -12.01 8.49
N HIS A 64 19.04 -11.70 9.77
CA HIS A 64 17.94 -11.25 10.62
C HIS A 64 17.37 -9.91 10.15
N GLN A 65 18.24 -8.93 9.84
CA GLN A 65 17.79 -7.64 9.31
C GLN A 65 17.12 -7.79 7.94
N ALA A 66 17.63 -8.65 7.07
CA ALA A 66 17.00 -8.95 5.79
C ALA A 66 15.61 -9.57 5.97
N ALA A 67 15.44 -10.52 6.89
CA ALA A 67 14.14 -11.11 7.20
C ALA A 67 13.15 -10.06 7.71
N ALA A 68 13.59 -9.14 8.58
CA ALA A 68 12.75 -8.07 9.08
C ALA A 68 12.26 -7.11 7.99
N VAL A 69 13.12 -6.82 6.98
CA VAL A 69 12.75 -6.03 5.80
C VAL A 69 11.72 -6.77 4.96
N LEU A 70 11.95 -8.05 4.64
CA LEU A 70 11.04 -8.85 3.82
C LEU A 70 9.65 -9.00 4.47
N GLU A 71 9.60 -9.14 5.80
CA GLU A 71 8.33 -9.17 6.53
C GLU A 71 7.59 -7.82 6.42
N ALA A 72 8.32 -6.70 6.53
CA ALA A 72 7.73 -5.38 6.38
C ALA A 72 7.29 -5.10 4.93
N ASP A 73 8.02 -5.61 3.95
CA ASP A 73 7.69 -5.56 2.52
C ASP A 73 6.36 -6.25 2.26
N GLN A 74 6.23 -7.50 2.71
CA GLN A 74 5.04 -8.30 2.52
C GLN A 74 3.79 -7.69 3.18
N TYR A 75 3.96 -6.97 4.29
CA TYR A 75 2.86 -6.21 4.89
C TYR A 75 2.47 -4.98 4.05
N THR A 76 3.47 -4.26 3.53
CA THR A 76 3.27 -3.12 2.63
C THR A 76 2.53 -3.54 1.37
N ASP A 77 2.93 -4.65 0.75
CA ASP A 77 2.28 -5.21 -0.44
C ASP A 77 0.80 -5.49 -0.18
N GLY A 78 0.48 -6.13 0.95
CA GLY A 78 -0.91 -6.41 1.31
C GLY A 78 -1.77 -5.16 1.49
N LEU A 79 -1.21 -4.07 2.06
CA LEU A 79 -1.90 -2.80 2.17
C LEU A 79 -2.08 -2.11 0.82
N ASN A 80 -1.08 -2.21 -0.06
CA ASN A 80 -1.14 -1.66 -1.41
C ASN A 80 -2.19 -2.37 -2.25
N ASP A 81 -2.20 -3.71 -2.24
CA ASP A 81 -3.19 -4.54 -2.94
C ASP A 81 -4.62 -4.20 -2.48
N ASP A 82 -4.83 -4.08 -1.17
CA ASP A 82 -6.12 -3.67 -0.59
C ASP A 82 -6.55 -2.27 -1.07
N ALA A 83 -5.61 -1.31 -1.10
CA ALA A 83 -5.87 0.05 -1.53
C ALA A 83 -6.19 0.15 -3.02
N GLU A 84 -5.41 -0.52 -3.87
CA GLU A 84 -5.64 -0.60 -5.31
C GLU A 84 -7.03 -1.17 -5.62
N ALA A 85 -7.40 -2.28 -5.00
CA ALA A 85 -8.71 -2.90 -5.19
C ALA A 85 -9.86 -1.95 -4.77
N LEU A 86 -9.68 -1.17 -3.70
CA LEU A 86 -10.64 -0.15 -3.29
C LEU A 86 -10.73 0.99 -4.30
N PHE A 87 -9.61 1.50 -4.81
CA PHE A 87 -9.58 2.59 -5.80
C PHE A 87 -10.25 2.17 -7.11
N GLU A 88 -9.96 0.97 -7.60
CA GLU A 88 -10.61 0.42 -8.79
C GLU A 88 -12.12 0.30 -8.60
N ALA A 89 -12.57 -0.25 -7.47
CA ALA A 89 -13.99 -0.39 -7.19
C ALA A 89 -14.71 0.97 -7.05
N ILE A 90 -14.05 1.98 -6.46
CA ILE A 90 -14.57 3.35 -6.38
C ILE A 90 -14.69 3.94 -7.79
N ALA A 91 -13.66 3.81 -8.63
CA ALA A 91 -13.66 4.34 -9.99
C ALA A 91 -14.82 3.76 -10.82
N VAL A 92 -15.01 2.43 -10.77
CA VAL A 92 -16.10 1.75 -11.45
C VAL A 92 -17.48 2.24 -10.99
N GLU A 93 -17.68 2.42 -9.68
CA GLU A 93 -18.96 2.90 -9.14
C GLU A 93 -19.24 4.36 -9.48
N VAL A 94 -18.22 5.23 -9.41
CA VAL A 94 -18.34 6.64 -9.79
C VAL A 94 -18.67 6.78 -11.28
N ASP A 95 -17.99 6.03 -12.15
CA ASP A 95 -18.27 6.03 -13.59
C ASP A 95 -19.69 5.55 -13.88
N ARG A 96 -20.15 4.51 -13.18
CA ARG A 96 -21.53 4.03 -13.29
C ARG A 96 -22.54 5.12 -12.92
N LEU A 97 -22.33 5.82 -11.80
CA LEU A 97 -23.22 6.89 -11.34
C LEU A 97 -23.22 8.08 -12.29
N ALA A 98 -22.05 8.49 -12.78
CA ALA A 98 -21.90 9.59 -13.72
C ALA A 98 -22.62 9.31 -15.06
N ASN A 99 -22.50 8.08 -15.58
CA ASN A 99 -23.12 7.67 -16.84
C ASN A 99 -24.63 7.39 -16.71
N GLN A 100 -25.12 7.07 -15.52
CA GLN A 100 -26.57 6.94 -15.26
C GLN A 100 -27.27 8.30 -15.12
N GLY A 101 -26.53 9.36 -14.79
CA GLY A 101 -27.01 10.73 -14.66
C GLY A 101 -27.14 11.51 -15.97
N GLN A 102 -26.68 10.97 -17.12
CA GLN A 102 -26.93 11.61 -18.41
C GLN A 102 -28.39 11.39 -18.81
N PRO A 103 -29.23 12.44 -18.93
CA PRO A 103 -30.52 12.29 -19.58
C PRO A 103 -30.24 11.83 -21.01
N LYS A 104 -30.79 10.67 -21.40
CA LYS A 104 -30.87 10.26 -22.80
C LYS A 104 -31.43 11.45 -23.56
N GLY A 105 -30.57 12.09 -24.37
CA GLY A 105 -30.90 13.26 -25.15
C GLY A 105 -32.25 13.06 -25.82
N VAL A 106 -33.15 13.99 -25.51
CA VAL A 106 -34.43 14.17 -26.17
C VAL A 106 -34.19 14.07 -27.68
N LEU A 107 -34.92 13.14 -28.30
CA LEU A 107 -35.19 13.11 -29.73
C LEU A 107 -35.54 14.53 -30.21
N SER A 108 -34.57 15.25 -30.77
CA SER A 108 -34.88 16.42 -31.59
C SER A 108 -35.15 15.92 -33.00
N ARG A 109 -36.41 15.53 -33.20
CA ARG A 109 -37.10 15.67 -34.47
C ARG A 109 -37.06 17.15 -34.85
N THR A 110 -36.30 17.49 -35.88
CA THR A 110 -36.48 18.66 -36.78
C THR A 110 -35.41 18.50 -37.87
N GLY A 111 -35.69 18.39 -39.16
CA GLY A 111 -36.91 18.37 -39.96
C GLY A 111 -36.52 17.90 -41.37
#